data_AF-A0A522PX76-F1
#
_entry.id   AF-A0A522PX76-F1
#
_cell.length_a   1.000
_cell.length_b   1.000
_cell.length_c   1.000
_cell.angle_alpha   90.00
_cell.angle_beta   90.00
_cell.angle_gamma   90.00
#
_symmetry.space_group_name_H-M   'P 1'
#
loop_
_entity.id
_entity.type
_entity.pdbx_description
1 polymer ?
#
loop_
_entity_poly.entity_id
_entity_poly.type
_entity_poly.pdbx_seq_one_letter_code
_entity_poly.pdbx_strand_id
1 'polypeptide(L)' 'MLVRRRRIVLGLDSPEFRLRLQNLAVLPITPEITGQCAQLDFTSGPADEIIAATSIVEKIPLMICGLRMRRSKMVPFAN' A
#
# COMPACT_ATOMS: atom_id res chain seq x y z
N MET A 1 -3.66 -10.69 -10.44
CA MET A 1 -3.71 -12.03 -11.09
C MET A 1 -5.11 -12.42 -11.62
N LEU A 2 -6.22 -12.02 -10.98
CA LEU A 2 -7.59 -12.41 -11.40
C LEU A 2 -8.12 -11.64 -12.62
N VAL A 3 -7.84 -10.33 -12.69
CA VAL A 3 -8.23 -9.46 -13.81
C VAL A 3 -7.57 -9.92 -15.12
N ARG A 4 -6.25 -10.15 -15.11
CA ARG A 4 -5.53 -10.74 -16.26
C ARG A 4 -6.09 -12.10 -16.69
N ARG A 5 -6.65 -12.86 -15.75
CA ARG A 5 -7.28 -14.17 -16.00
C ARG A 5 -8.76 -14.06 -16.37
N ARG A 6 -9.30 -12.85 -16.56
CA ARG A 6 -10.71 -12.55 -16.89
C ARG A 6 -11.72 -13.18 -15.93
N ARG A 7 -11.33 -13.41 -14.67
CA ARG A 7 -12.22 -13.96 -13.63
C ARG A 7 -13.06 -12.90 -12.93
N ILE A 8 -12.63 -11.64 -13.02
CA ILE A 8 -13.30 -10.47 -12.48
C ILE A 8 -13.04 -9.28 -13.41
N VAL A 9 -13.92 -8.29 -13.38
CA VAL A 9 -13.75 -6.99 -14.05
C VAL A 9 -13.54 -5.93 -12.99
N LEU A 10 -12.61 -5.00 -13.21
CA LEU A 10 -12.41 -3.87 -12.32
C LEU A 10 -13.44 -2.78 -12.64
N GLY A 11 -14.23 -2.38 -11.66
CA GLY A 11 -15.17 -1.25 -11.76
C GLY A 11 -14.54 0.07 -11.32
N LEU A 12 -13.37 0.44 -11.86
CA LEU A 12 -12.69 1.68 -11.47
C LEU A 12 -13.50 2.95 -11.83
N ASP A 13 -14.38 2.84 -12.83
CA ASP A 13 -15.26 3.94 -13.26
C ASP A 13 -16.65 3.88 -12.63
N SER A 14 -16.87 3.01 -11.64
CA SER A 14 -18.17 2.91 -10.99
C SER A 14 -18.45 4.15 -10.13
N PRO A 15 -19.71 4.64 -10.07
CA PRO A 15 -20.09 5.73 -9.18
C PRO A 15 -19.72 5.47 -7.72
N GLU A 16 -19.91 4.23 -7.26
CA GLU A 16 -19.62 3.81 -5.89
C GLU A 16 -18.12 3.92 -5.57
N PHE A 17 -17.26 3.51 -6.51
CA PHE A 17 -15.80 3.64 -6.35
C PHE A 17 -15.38 5.11 -6.27
N ARG A 18 -15.87 5.95 -7.18
CA ARG A 18 -15.54 7.39 -7.20
C ARG A 18 -16.00 8.10 -5.92
N LEU A 19 -17.20 7.80 -5.42
CA LEU A 19 -17.73 8.36 -4.17
C LEU A 19 -16.86 8.00 -2.96
N ARG A 20 -16.36 6.76 -2.92
CA ARG A 20 -15.43 6.34 -1.85
C ARG A 20 -14.08 7.04 -1.96
N LEU A 21 -13.56 7.18 -3.19
CA LEU A 21 -12.26 7.81 -3.44
C LEU A 21 -12.23 9.29 -3.03
N GLN A 22 -13.35 10.02 -3.15
CA GLN A 22 -13.46 11.43 -2.73
C GLN A 22 -13.19 11.65 -1.23
N ASN A 23 -13.34 10.62 -0.40
CA ASN A 23 -13.13 10.70 1.04
C ASN A 23 -11.76 10.15 1.47
N LEU A 24 -10.86 9.89 0.51
CA LEU A 24 -9.53 9.36 0.77
C LEU A 24 -8.48 10.40 0.35
N ALA A 25 -7.47 10.58 1.21
CA ALA A 25 -6.26 11.27 0.81
C ALA A 25 -5.41 10.32 -0.04
N VAL A 26 -5.07 10.74 -1.27
CA VAL A 26 -4.16 10.01 -2.15
C VAL A 26 -2.77 10.61 -2.02
N LEU A 27 -1.82 9.81 -1.56
CA LEU A 27 -0.43 10.24 -1.38
C LEU A 27 0.39 9.92 -2.64
N PRO A 28 1.19 10.88 -3.14
CA PRO A 28 2.08 10.62 -4.26
C PRO A 28 3.24 9.72 -3.85
N ILE A 29 3.80 8.98 -4.80
CA ILE A 29 5.08 8.28 -4.60
C ILE A 29 6.20 9.29 -4.83
N THR A 30 7.01 9.54 -3.81
CA THR A 30 8.11 10.52 -3.85
C THR A 30 9.48 9.84 -3.83
N PRO A 31 10.57 10.54 -4.20
CA PRO A 31 11.93 10.00 -4.09
C PRO A 31 12.27 9.50 -2.69
N GLU A 32 11.79 10.17 -1.64
CA GLU A 32 11.99 9.77 -0.25
C GLU A 32 11.35 8.41 0.03
N ILE A 33 10.14 8.17 -0.47
CA ILE A 33 9.46 6.87 -0.38
C ILE A 33 10.28 5.80 -1.11
N THR A 34 10.78 6.10 -2.31
CA THR A 34 11.60 5.13 -3.06
C THR A 34 12.92 4.81 -2.37
N GLY A 35 13.57 5.80 -1.76
CA GLY A 35 14.78 5.60 -0.96
C GLY A 35 14.51 4.74 0.28
N GLN A 36 13.37 4.94 0.93
CA GLN A 36 12.94 4.14 2.09
C GLN A 36 12.67 2.68 1.72
N CYS A 37 12.20 2.38 0.49
CA CYS A 37 12.02 0.99 0.04
C CYS A 37 13.32 0.18 0.09
N ALA A 38 14.46 0.79 -0.23
CA ALA A 38 15.77 0.13 -0.20
C ALA A 38 16.28 -0.17 1.23
N GLN A 39 15.64 0.38 2.26
CA GLN A 39 16.06 0.26 3.66
C GLN A 39 15.12 -0.65 4.48
N LEU A 40 14.13 -1.30 3.87
CA LEU A 40 13.19 -2.17 4.57
C LEU A 40 13.88 -3.39 5.19
N ASP A 41 13.40 -3.82 6.35
CA ASP A 41 13.88 -5.01 7.07
C ASP A 41 13.23 -6.32 6.58
N PHE A 42 12.56 -6.27 5.42
CA PHE A 42 11.92 -7.43 4.79
C PHE A 42 11.90 -7.26 3.26
N THR A 43 11.63 -8.37 2.57
CA THR A 43 11.39 -8.39 1.12
C THR A 43 9.99 -8.92 0.84
N SER A 44 9.24 -8.27 -0.04
CA SER A 44 7.89 -8.64 -0.48
C SER A 44 7.68 -8.32 -1.97
N GLY A 45 6.42 -8.20 -2.41
CA GLY A 45 6.11 -7.66 -3.73
C GLY A 45 6.36 -6.15 -3.78
N PRO A 46 6.65 -5.58 -4.97
CA PRO A 46 7.00 -4.16 -5.10
C PRO A 46 5.90 -3.22 -4.58
N ALA A 47 4.62 -3.58 -4.75
CA ALA A 47 3.51 -2.80 -4.22
C ALA A 47 3.48 -2.78 -2.69
N ASP A 48 3.74 -3.92 -2.04
CA ASP A 48 3.75 -4.03 -0.59
C ASP A 48 4.87 -3.18 0.02
N GLU A 49 6.05 -3.20 -0.61
CA GLU A 49 7.23 -2.45 -0.18
C GLU A 49 7.02 -0.94 -0.32
N ILE A 50 6.40 -0.48 -1.41
CA ILE A 50 6.04 0.94 -1.60
C ILE A 50 5.03 1.38 -0.52
N ILE A 51 4.00 0.57 -0.26
CA ILE A 51 2.99 0.87 0.77
C ILE A 51 3.64 0.96 2.16
N ALA A 52 4.55 0.03 2.49
CA ALA A 52 5.28 0.03 3.74
C ALA A 52 6.18 1.25 3.91
N ALA A 53 6.95 1.58 2.87
CA ALA A 53 7.83 2.74 2.86
C ALA A 53 7.04 4.05 2.99
N THR A 54 5.89 4.15 2.33
CA THR A 54 4.97 5.31 2.46
C THR A 54 4.54 5.51 3.91
N SER A 55 4.14 4.43 4.59
CA SER A 55 3.76 4.46 6.00
C SER A 55 4.89 4.96 6.92
N ILE A 56 6.13 4.55 6.66
CA ILE A 56 7.30 4.99 7.42
C ILE A 56 7.60 6.48 7.19
N VAL A 57 7.67 6.91 5.93
CA VAL A 57 8.02 8.29 5.55
C VAL A 57 6.96 9.28 6.04
N GLU A 58 5.69 8.97 5.80
CA GLU A 58 4.56 9.83 6.15
C GLU A 58 4.15 9.69 7.62
N LYS A 59 4.76 8.75 8.36
CA LYS A 59 4.47 8.45 9.78
C LYS A 59 2.99 8.11 10.03
N ILE A 60 2.38 7.41 9.08
CA ILE A 60 0.98 6.97 9.16
C ILE A 60 0.96 5.48 9.49
N PRO A 61 0.32 5.05 10.60
CA PRO A 61 0.21 3.63 10.94
C PRO A 61 -0.47 2.83 9.82
N LEU A 62 0.17 1.75 9.40
CA LEU A 62 -0.31 0.89 8.33
C LEU A 62 -1.29 -0.15 8.85
N MET A 63 -2.41 -0.29 8.16
CA MET A 63 -3.36 -1.37 8.39
C MET A 63 -3.22 -2.43 7.30
N ILE A 64 -2.92 -3.68 7.69
CA ILE A 64 -2.72 -4.79 6.74
C ILE A 64 -3.44 -6.08 7.16
N CYS A 65 -3.90 -6.82 6.16
CA CYS A 65 -4.48 -8.16 6.33
C CYS A 65 -3.41 -9.27 6.28
N GLY A 66 -2.32 -9.09 5.54
CA GLY A 66 -1.28 -10.10 5.33
C GLY A 66 -0.30 -10.28 6.50
N LEU A 67 0.26 -11.49 6.65
CA LEU A 67 1.19 -11.82 7.74
C LEU A 67 2.65 -11.45 7.48
N ARG A 68 3.08 -11.36 6.20
CA ARG A 68 4.50 -11.25 5.83
C ARG A 68 5.14 -9.96 6.36
N MET A 69 4.45 -8.84 6.21
CA MET A 69 4.92 -7.53 6.67
C MET A 69 4.79 -7.33 8.18
N ARG A 70 3.89 -8.05 8.88
CA ARG A 70 3.65 -7.89 10.33
C ARG A 70 4.88 -8.20 11.21
N ARG A 71 5.90 -8.85 10.64
CA ARG A 71 7.15 -9.15 11.35
C ARG A 71 8.16 -8.00 11.30
N SER A 72 7.92 -7.00 10.43
CA SER A 72 8.75 -5.81 10.35
C SER A 72 8.73 -5.07 11.68
N LYS A 73 9.91 -4.64 12.11
CA LYS A 73 10.08 -3.77 13.28
C LYS A 73 10.14 -2.30 12.88
N MET A 74 10.28 -2.02 11.59
CA MET A 74 10.36 -0.66 11.03
C MET A 74 8.99 -0.07 10.69
N VAL A 75 8.05 -0.90 10.23
CA VAL A 75 6.74 -0.44 9.79
C VAL A 75 5.85 -0.14 11.01
N PRO A 76 5.28 1.08 11.12
CA PRO A 76 4.33 1.38 12.17
C PRO A 76 2.99 0.72 11.84
N PHE A 77 2.49 -0.18 12.68
CA PHE A 77 1.18 -0.81 12.47
C PHE A 77 0.10 -0.16 13.32
N ALA A 78 -1.11 -0.05 12.77
CA ALA A 78 -2.29 0.24 13.58
C ALA A 78 -2.60 -0.98 14.47
N ASN A 79 -2.74 -0.74 15.78
CA ASN A 79 -3.06 -1.77 16.78
C ASN A 79 -4.48 -2.32 16.62
#